data_AF-A0A967FH48-F1
#
_entry.id   AF-A0A967FH48-F1
#
_cell.length_a   1.000
_cell.length_b   1.000
_cell.length_c   1.000
_cell.angle_alpha   90.00
_cell.angle_beta   90.00
_cell.angle_gamma   90.00
#
_symmetry.space_group_name_H-M   'P 1'
#
loop_
_entity.id
_entity.type
_entity.pdbx_description
1 polymer ?
#
loop_
_entity_poly.entity_id
_entity_poly.type
_entity_poly.pdbx_seq_one_letter_code
_entity_poly.pdbx_strand_id
1 'polypeptide(L)' 'MKIFHALKHREFALIWGGQTISRLGDSLYQIALAWWVLEKTGSATAMGTVLMLTTIPLFLFLLIGGAIADRFSRLRV' A
#
# COMPACT_ATOMS: atom_id res chain seq x y z
N MET A 1 0.67 -14.30 -25.49
CA MET A 1 -0.02 -13.94 -24.23
C MET A 1 -0.66 -12.57 -24.36
N LYS A 2 -1.99 -12.48 -24.30
CA LYS A 2 -2.73 -11.20 -24.38
C LYS A 2 -2.53 -10.29 -23.14
N ILE A 3 -1.96 -10.82 -22.06
CA ILE A 3 -1.84 -10.16 -20.75
C ILE A 3 -0.86 -8.97 -20.76
N PHE A 4 0.23 -9.03 -21.52
CA PHE A 4 1.25 -7.96 -21.55
C PHE A 4 0.99 -6.89 -22.62
N HIS A 5 -0.15 -6.93 -23.32
CA HIS A 5 -0.44 -5.98 -24.38
C HIS A 5 -0.55 -4.54 -23.84
N ALA A 6 -1.10 -4.37 -22.63
CA ALA A 6 -1.24 -3.06 -21.99
C ALA A 6 0.11 -2.38 -21.68
N LEU A 7 1.17 -3.17 -21.42
CA LEU A 7 2.52 -2.65 -21.15
C LEU A 7 3.20 -2.05 -22.38
N LYS A 8 2.63 -2.19 -23.58
CA LYS A 8 3.13 -1.51 -24.78
C LYS A 8 2.85 -0.01 -24.76
N HIS A 9 1.87 0.44 -23.98
CA HIS A 9 1.60 1.86 -23.78
C HIS A 9 2.57 2.42 -22.72
N ARG A 10 3.46 3.33 -23.13
CA ARG A 10 4.55 3.84 -22.28
C ARG A 10 4.07 4.42 -20.95
N GLU A 11 3.02 5.24 -20.98
CA GLU A 11 2.48 5.87 -19.77
C GLU A 11 1.96 4.82 -18.77
N PHE A 12 1.21 3.84 -19.27
CA PHE A 12 0.73 2.73 -18.46
C PHE A 12 1.89 1.91 -17.89
N ALA A 13 2.92 1.60 -18.70
CA ALA A 13 4.07 0.83 -18.26
C ALA A 13 4.86 1.53 -17.14
N LEU A 14 5.01 2.86 -17.22
CA LEU A 14 5.67 3.66 -16.17
C LEU A 14 4.89 3.63 -14.85
N ILE A 15 3.57 3.85 -14.91
CA ILE A 15 2.71 3.80 -13.71
C ILE A 15 2.71 2.39 -13.13
N TRP A 16 2.56 1.37 -13.97
CA TRP A 16 2.52 -0.02 -13.53
C TRP A 16 3.83 -0.45 -12.88
N GLY A 17 4.98 -0.10 -13.47
CA GLY A 17 6.30 -0.39 -12.92
C GLY A 17 6.54 0.33 -11.59
N GLY A 18 6.23 1.63 -11.53
CA GLY A 18 6.35 2.44 -10.31
C GLY A 18 5.47 1.89 -9.19
N GLN A 19 4.20 1.63 -9.46
CA GLN A 19 3.26 1.04 -8.48
C GLN A 19 3.70 -0.34 -8.02
N THR A 20 4.26 -1.16 -8.90
CA THR A 20 4.79 -2.48 -8.53
C THR A 20 5.93 -2.34 -7.53
N ILE A 21 6.91 -1.48 -7.81
CA ILE A 21 8.04 -1.25 -6.91
C ILE A 21 7.55 -0.66 -5.58
N SER A 22 6.65 0.32 -5.60
CA SER A 22 6.08 0.92 -4.38
C SER A 22 5.39 -0.13 -3.51
N ARG A 23 4.53 -0.98 -4.07
CA ARG A 23 3.83 -2.03 -3.30
C ARG A 23 4.78 -3.07 -2.71
N LEU A 24 5.86 -3.39 -3.43
CA LEU A 24 6.91 -4.25 -2.87
C LEU A 24 7.62 -3.57 -1.70
N GLY A 25 7.94 -2.28 -1.84
CA GLY A 25 8.51 -1.47 -0.77
C GLY A 25 7.62 -1.43 0.47
N ASP A 26 6.32 -1.19 0.29
CA ASP A 26 5.34 -1.16 1.39
C ASP A 26 5.27 -2.51 2.13
N SER A 27 5.29 -3.61 1.37
CA SER A 27 5.27 -4.97 1.94
C SER A 27 6.52 -5.26 2.77
N LEU A 28 7.70 -4.86 2.26
CA LEU A 28 8.97 -5.00 2.98
C LEU A 28 9.00 -4.10 4.22
N TYR A 29 8.52 -2.86 4.10
CA TYR A 29 8.44 -1.92 5.22
C TYR A 29 7.57 -2.46 6.35
N GLN A 30 6.43 -3.07 6.04
CA GLN A 30 5.52 -3.62 7.05
C GLN A 30 6.19 -4.75 7.87
N ILE A 31 6.95 -5.63 7.20
CA ILE A 31 7.73 -6.69 7.86
C ILE A 31 8.84 -6.08 8.72
N ALA A 32 9.59 -5.14 8.14
CA ALA A 32 10.71 -4.48 8.82
C ALA A 32 10.25 -3.70 10.05
N LEU A 33 9.13 -2.98 9.97
CA LEU A 33 8.56 -2.23 11.09
C LEU A 33 8.14 -3.17 12.23
N ALA A 34 7.44 -4.26 11.92
CA ALA A 34 7.02 -5.24 12.92
C ALA A 34 8.23 -5.82 13.66
N TRP A 35 9.22 -6.27 12.88
CA TRP A 35 10.47 -6.82 13.40
C TRP A 35 11.22 -5.80 14.25
N TRP A 36 11.37 -4.57 13.76
CA TRP A 36 12.10 -3.51 14.43
C TRP A 36 11.47 -3.13 15.78
N VAL A 37 10.14 -3.06 15.86
CA VAL A 37 9.44 -2.79 17.13
C VAL A 37 9.70 -3.93 18.12
N LEU A 38 9.62 -5.19 17.66
CA LEU A 38 9.91 -6.34 18.51
C LEU A 38 11.36 -6.32 19.00
N GLU A 39 12.33 -6.03 18.13
CA GLU A 39 13.75 -5.93 18.48
C GLU A 39 14.03 -4.81 19.49
N LYS A 40 13.40 -3.64 19.32
CA LYS A 40 13.65 -2.48 20.20
C LYS A 40 12.92 -2.52 21.53
N THR A 41 11.74 -3.13 21.57
CA THR A 41 10.92 -3.16 22.80
C THR A 41 10.96 -4.49 23.51
N GLY A 42 11.34 -5.58 22.83
CA GLY A 42 11.19 -6.95 23.32
C GLY A 42 9.74 -7.38 23.52
N SER A 43 8.76 -6.56 23.10
CA SER A 43 7.36 -6.72 23.47
C SER A 43 6.48 -7.02 22.26
N ALA A 44 5.89 -8.21 22.25
CA ALA A 44 4.93 -8.63 21.24
C ALA A 44 3.63 -7.79 21.29
N THR A 45 3.25 -7.28 22.47
CA THR A 45 2.06 -6.42 22.61
C THR A 45 2.30 -5.04 22.01
N ALA A 46 3.51 -4.49 22.17
CA ALA A 46 3.89 -3.23 21.52
C ALA A 46 3.89 -3.37 20.00
N MET A 47 4.50 -4.44 19.48
CA MET A 47 4.47 -4.78 18.05
C MET A 47 3.03 -4.90 17.52
N GLY A 48 2.18 -5.68 18.21
CA GLY A 48 0.77 -5.85 17.84
C GLY A 48 0.01 -4.52 17.82
N THR A 49 0.24 -3.66 18.80
CA THR A 49 -0.39 -2.34 18.88
C THR A 49 0.00 -1.46 17.70
N VAL A 50 1.29 -1.41 17.35
CA VAL A 50 1.76 -0.65 16.17
C VAL A 50 1.10 -1.18 14.90
N LEU A 51 1.07 -2.51 14.71
CA LEU A 51 0.42 -3.11 13.54
C LEU A 51 -1.08 -2.77 13.47
N MET A 52 -1.78 -2.82 14.60
CA MET A 52 -3.19 -2.41 14.67
C MET A 52 -3.36 -0.94 14.26
N LEU A 53 -2.51 -0.03 14.76
CA LEU A 53 -2.59 1.39 14.43
C LEU A 53 -2.26 1.70 12.96
N THR A 54 -1.46 0.86 12.28
CA THR A 54 -1.23 1.01 10.84
C THR A 54 -2.39 0.50 9.99
N THR A 55 -3.16 -0.48 10.49
CA THR A 55 -4.14 -1.23 9.68
C THR A 55 -5.59 -0.80 9.96
N ILE A 56 -5.94 -0.49 11.20
CA ILE A 56 -7.31 -0.10 11.58
C ILE A 56 -7.76 1.16 10.84
N PRO A 57 -6.99 2.26 10.80
CA PRO A 57 -7.41 3.46 10.07
C PRO A 57 -7.71 3.17 8.59
N LEU A 58 -6.89 2.34 7.93
CA LEU A 58 -7.13 1.94 6.55
C LEU A 58 -8.51 1.29 6.39
N PHE A 59 -8.88 0.35 7.26
CA PHE A 59 -10.20 -0.28 7.21
C PHE A 59 -11.34 0.70 7.51
N LEU A 60 -11.17 1.57 8.51
CA LEU A 60 -12.18 2.56 8.89
C LEU A 60 -12.47 3.55 7.77
N PHE A 61 -11.44 3.98 7.06
CA PHE A 61 -11.55 4.97 5.99
C PHE A 61 -11.67 4.37 4.59
N LEU A 62 -11.71 3.04 4.45
CA LEU A 62 -11.74 2.37 3.14
C LEU A 62 -12.95 2.80 2.30
N LEU A 63 -14.14 2.77 2.90
CA LEU A 63 -15.40 3.12 2.21
C LEU A 63 -15.46 4.61 1.89
N ILE A 64 -15.03 5.46 2.82
CA ILE A 64 -15.03 6.92 2.66
C ILE A 64 -14.05 7.30 1.55
N GLY A 65 -12.83 6.75 1.58
CA GLY A 65 -11.82 6.93 0.55
C GLY A 65 -12.31 6.45 -0.82
N GLY A 66 -12.98 5.29 -0.88
CA GLY A 66 -13.59 4.78 -2.11
C GLY A 66 -14.66 5.70 -2.68
N ALA A 67 -15.61 6.13 -1.84
CA ALA A 67 -16.68 7.05 -2.25
C ALA A 67 -16.14 8.40 -2.74
N ILE A 68 -15.07 8.90 -2.11
CA ILE A 68 -14.35 10.09 -2.57
C ILE A 68 -13.68 9.81 -3.92
N ALA A 69 -12.91 8.73 -4.04
CA ALA A 69 -12.19 8.38 -5.27
C ALA A 69 -13.10 8.17 -6.48
N ASP A 70 -14.34 7.75 -6.27
CA ASP A 70 -15.33 7.59 -7.35
C ASP A 70 -15.99 8.92 -7.75
N ARG A 71 -16.04 9.90 -6.84
CA ARG A 71 -16.61 11.23 -7.11
C ARG A 71 -15.65 12.16 -7.86
N PHE A 72 -14.34 11.98 -7.71
CA PHE A 72 -13.33 12.80 -8.40
C PHE A 72 -12.87 12.11 -9.69
N SER A 73 -12.93 12.84 -10.82
CA SER A 73 -12.48 12.32 -12.11
C SER A 73 -10.98 11.97 -12.07
N ARG A 74 -10.66 10.71 -12.40
CA ARG A 74 -9.29 10.17 -12.42
C ARG A 74 -8.40 10.75 -13.52
N LEU A 75 -8.97 11.53 -14.45
CA LEU A 75 -8.31 11.99 -15.69
C LEU A 75 -7.65 13.38 -15.59
N ARG A 76 -7.38 13.88 -14.38
CA ARG A 76 -6.67 15.14 -14.21
C ARG A 76 -5.74 15.10 -12.98
N VAL A 77 -4.79 14.17 -13.01
CA VAL A 77 -3.56 14.18 -12.22
C VAL A 77 -2.42 13.68 -13.09
#